data_AF-A0A2K9NQM7-F1
#
_entry.id   AF-A0A2K9NQM7-F1
#
_cell.length_a   1.000
_cell.length_b   1.000
_cell.length_c   1.000
_cell.angle_alpha   90.00
_cell.angle_beta   90.00
_cell.angle_gamma   90.00
#
_symmetry.space_group_name_H-M   'P 1'
#
loop_
_entity.id
_entity.type
_entity.pdbx_description
1 polymer ?
#
loop_
_entity_poly.entity_id
_entity_poly.type
_entity_poly.pdbx_seq_one_letter_code
_entity_poly.pdbx_strand_id
1 'polypeptide(L)'
;MKNTTEKDPKNIAELGRINQTDLANYNPLQEKIDYLEMRIKVLGDICTEINPYDQISDDLKMRLMDFNILDLTDPFKVTNQLLMLLEDTIDELHVLKPFDDSDLPVKEIL
;
A
#
# COMPACT_ATOMS: atom_id res chain seq x y z
N MET A 1 -12.16 16.42 60.39
CA MET A 1 -13.12 16.93 59.38
C MET A 1 -13.16 15.93 58.25
N LYS A 2 -14.35 15.42 57.94
CA LYS A 2 -14.61 14.47 56.84
C LYS A 2 -14.74 15.27 55.54
N ASN A 3 -14.09 14.82 54.48
CA ASN A 3 -14.71 14.48 53.19
C ASN A 3 -13.65 14.35 52.10
N THR A 4 -13.33 13.08 51.87
CA THR A 4 -12.88 12.46 50.63
C THR A 4 -13.76 12.94 49.47
N THR A 5 -13.19 13.60 48.46
CA THR A 5 -13.84 13.72 47.15
C THR A 5 -13.53 12.47 46.36
N GLU A 6 -14.61 11.73 46.12
CA GLU A 6 -14.74 10.54 45.29
C GLU A 6 -14.01 10.67 43.95
N LYS A 7 -13.20 9.66 43.64
CA LYS A 7 -12.86 9.32 42.26
C LYS A 7 -14.14 8.85 41.59
N ASP A 8 -14.67 9.65 40.67
CA ASP A 8 -15.77 9.28 39.80
C ASP A 8 -15.34 8.08 38.93
N PRO A 9 -15.90 6.87 39.10
CA PRO A 9 -15.39 5.66 38.43
C PRO A 9 -15.92 5.50 36.99
N LYS A 10 -16.43 6.56 36.36
CA LYS A 10 -17.13 6.47 35.07
C LYS A 10 -16.29 6.73 33.81
N ASN A 11 -14.96 6.82 33.91
CA ASN A 11 -14.11 7.11 32.75
C ASN A 11 -13.05 6.03 32.44
N ILE A 12 -13.36 4.75 32.65
CA ILE A 12 -12.49 3.62 32.27
C ILE A 12 -13.27 2.53 31.49
N ALA A 13 -14.44 2.86 30.94
CA ALA A 13 -15.30 1.89 30.25
C ALA A 13 -15.55 2.24 28.77
N GLU A 14 -14.78 3.15 28.18
CA GLU A 14 -14.98 3.60 26.79
C GLU A 14 -13.91 3.09 25.79
N LEU A 15 -13.02 2.20 26.22
CA LEU A 15 -12.01 1.57 25.35
C LEU A 15 -12.45 0.21 24.74
N GLY A 16 -13.75 -0.10 24.77
CA GLY A 16 -14.25 -1.47 24.50
C GLY A 16 -15.46 -1.58 23.58
N ARG A 17 -15.72 -0.61 22.71
CA ARG A 17 -16.78 -0.74 21.70
C ARG A 17 -16.19 -0.61 20.29
N ILE A 18 -15.48 -1.65 19.86
CA ILE A 18 -15.41 -1.91 18.42
C ILE A 18 -16.85 -2.25 18.03
N ASN A 19 -17.47 -1.45 17.17
CA ASN A 19 -18.88 -1.60 16.82
C ASN A 19 -19.07 -2.97 16.15
N GLN A 20 -20.01 -3.78 16.64
CA GLN A 20 -20.35 -5.09 16.04
C GLN A 20 -20.72 -4.99 14.55
N THR A 21 -21.08 -3.80 14.08
CA THR A 21 -21.39 -3.47 12.68
C THR A 21 -20.17 -3.51 11.75
N ASP A 22 -18.96 -3.22 12.24
CA ASP A 22 -17.77 -3.14 11.40
C ASP A 22 -17.24 -4.53 11.00
N LEU A 23 -17.48 -5.55 11.83
CA LEU A 23 -17.10 -6.94 11.56
C LEU A 23 -18.00 -7.61 10.51
N ALA A 24 -19.23 -7.14 10.32
CA ALA A 24 -20.20 -7.75 9.42
C ALA A 24 -19.93 -7.47 7.93
N ASN A 25 -19.15 -6.42 7.63
CA ASN A 25 -18.77 -6.02 6.27
C ASN A 25 -17.29 -6.27 5.97
N TYR A 26 -16.56 -6.90 6.89
CA TYR A 26 -15.15 -7.23 6.68
C TYR A 26 -15.01 -8.29 5.58
N ASN A 27 -14.48 -7.86 4.43
CA ASN A 27 -14.09 -8.76 3.36
C ASN A 27 -12.56 -8.71 3.20
N PRO A 28 -11.81 -9.64 3.81
CA PRO A 28 -10.35 -9.63 3.78
C PRO A 28 -9.79 -9.73 2.36
N LEU A 29 -10.53 -10.38 1.45
CA LEU A 29 -10.12 -10.48 0.05
C LEU A 29 -10.25 -9.13 -0.66
N GLN A 30 -11.35 -8.41 -0.43
CA GLN A 30 -11.55 -7.09 -1.04
C GLN A 30 -10.54 -6.08 -0.51
N GLU A 31 -10.27 -6.06 0.80
CA GLU A 31 -9.25 -5.18 1.36
C GLU A 31 -7.86 -5.46 0.78
N LYS A 32 -7.55 -6.74 0.55
CA LYS A 32 -6.29 -7.13 -0.10
C LYS A 32 -6.23 -6.64 -1.54
N ILE A 33 -7.32 -6.76 -2.31
CA ILE A 33 -7.41 -6.23 -3.67
C ILE A 33 -7.21 -4.71 -3.68
N ASP A 34 -7.92 -3.98 -2.82
CA ASP A 34 -7.84 -2.52 -2.72
C ASP A 34 -6.41 -2.08 -2.34
N TYR A 35 -5.77 -2.81 -1.42
CA TYR A 35 -4.37 -2.59 -1.04
C TYR A 35 -3.41 -2.80 -2.23
N LEU A 36 -3.58 -3.88 -3.00
CA LEU A 36 -2.73 -4.17 -4.15
C LEU A 36 -2.93 -3.13 -5.26
N GLU A 37 -4.17 -2.72 -5.54
CA GLU A 37 -4.47 -1.66 -6.51
C GLU A 37 -3.83 -0.32 -6.11
N MET A 38 -3.94 0.07 -4.84
CA MET A 38 -3.25 1.24 -4.30
C MET A 38 -1.72 1.10 -4.44
N ARG A 39 -1.18 -0.06 -4.10
CA ARG A 39 0.27 -0.33 -4.14
C ARG A 39 0.82 -0.26 -5.56
N ILE A 40 0.13 -0.84 -6.54
CA ILE A 40 0.47 -0.76 -7.97
C ILE A 40 0.50 0.69 -8.43
N LYS A 41 -0.52 1.48 -8.05
CA LYS A 41 -0.56 2.90 -8.41
C LYS A 41 0.67 3.65 -7.88
N VAL A 42 0.99 3.50 -6.58
CA VAL A 42 2.12 4.21 -5.97
C VAL A 42 3.46 3.74 -6.55
N LEU A 43 3.64 2.43 -6.77
CA LEU A 43 4.83 1.88 -7.42
C LEU A 43 4.98 2.39 -8.86
N GLY A 44 3.87 2.42 -9.61
CA GLY A 44 3.81 2.96 -10.97
C GLY A 44 4.24 4.43 -11.01
N ASP A 45 3.73 5.25 -10.09
CA ASP A 45 4.11 6.67 -9.99
C ASP A 45 5.64 6.78 -9.75
N ILE A 46 6.21 6.02 -8.82
CA ILE A 46 7.66 6.00 -8.55
C ILE A 46 8.45 5.55 -9.80
N CYS A 47 7.99 4.53 -10.52
CA CYS A 47 8.62 4.06 -11.75
C CYS A 47 8.67 5.14 -12.84
N THR A 48 7.68 6.03 -12.92
CA THR A 48 7.69 7.13 -13.89
C THR A 48 8.62 8.28 -13.51
N GLU A 49 8.96 8.39 -12.22
CA GLU A 49 9.80 9.45 -11.69
C GLU A 49 11.29 9.07 -11.62
N ILE A 50 11.60 7.79 -11.42
CA ILE A 50 12.97 7.32 -11.25
C ILE A 50 13.74 7.32 -12.59
N ASN A 51 14.96 7.86 -12.58
CA ASN A 51 15.89 7.73 -13.70
C ASN A 51 17.07 6.82 -13.30
N PRO A 52 17.28 5.67 -13.97
CA PRO A 52 18.36 4.74 -13.63
C PRO A 52 19.77 5.27 -13.87
N TYR A 53 19.92 6.42 -14.54
CA TYR A 53 21.22 7.02 -14.87
C TYR A 53 21.54 8.27 -14.04
N ASP A 54 20.61 8.72 -13.20
CA ASP A 54 20.77 9.90 -12.35
C ASP A 54 20.74 9.55 -10.87
N GLN A 55 21.23 10.45 -10.03
CA GLN A 55 21.11 10.29 -8.58
C GLN A 55 19.65 10.34 -8.13
N ILE A 56 19.29 9.45 -7.21
CA ILE A 56 17.96 9.41 -6.59
C ILE A 56 17.81 10.62 -5.67
N SER A 57 16.72 11.38 -5.83
CA SER A 57 16.39 12.51 -4.95
C SER A 57 16.03 12.02 -3.53
N ASP A 58 16.22 12.87 -2.52
CA ASP A 58 15.93 12.48 -1.14
C ASP A 58 14.45 12.17 -0.91
N ASP A 59 13.55 12.90 -1.57
CA ASP A 59 12.11 12.62 -1.53
C ASP A 59 11.79 11.22 -2.09
N LEU A 60 12.44 10.83 -3.18
CA LEU A 60 12.24 9.51 -3.80
C LEU A 60 12.87 8.40 -2.93
N LYS A 61 14.02 8.67 -2.28
CA LYS A 61 14.62 7.74 -1.31
C LYS A 61 13.68 7.44 -0.15
N MET A 62 13.00 8.45 0.40
CA MET A 62 12.05 8.25 1.48
C MET A 62 10.89 7.35 1.06
N ARG A 63 10.32 7.58 -0.13
CA ARG A 63 9.26 6.73 -0.68
C ARG A 63 9.72 5.29 -0.91
N LEU A 64 10.94 5.09 -1.43
CA LEU A 64 11.50 3.75 -1.66
C LEU A 64 11.67 2.94 -0.37
N MET A 65 11.94 3.61 0.76
CA MET A 65 12.03 2.94 2.06
C MET A 65 10.68 2.34 2.51
N ASP A 66 9.54 2.94 2.15
CA ASP A 66 8.21 2.39 2.42
C ASP A 66 7.97 1.04 1.72
N PHE A 67 8.78 0.74 0.69
CA PHE A 67 8.77 -0.51 -0.06
C PHE A 67 9.88 -1.48 0.37
N ASN A 68 10.57 -1.22 1.50
CA ASN A 68 11.72 -1.97 1.98
C ASN A 68 12.93 -1.98 1.01
N ILE A 69 13.03 -0.99 0.13
CA ILE A 69 14.20 -0.79 -0.74
C ILE A 69 15.20 0.07 0.03
N LEU A 70 16.20 -0.58 0.63
CA LEU A 70 17.12 0.07 1.57
C LEU A 70 18.48 0.43 0.96
N ASP A 71 18.95 -0.34 -0.03
CA ASP A 71 20.19 -0.02 -0.75
C ASP A 71 19.88 0.91 -1.91
N LEU A 72 20.11 2.20 -1.68
CA LEU A 72 19.81 3.29 -2.61
C LEU A 72 21.08 3.85 -3.27
N THR A 73 22.19 3.13 -3.19
CA THR A 73 23.49 3.58 -3.70
C THR A 73 23.62 3.50 -5.21
N ASP A 74 22.86 2.60 -5.83
CA ASP A 74 22.91 2.29 -7.26
C ASP A 74 21.50 2.47 -7.88
N PRO A 75 21.25 3.61 -8.56
CA PRO A 75 19.95 3.91 -9.17
C PRO A 75 19.48 2.86 -10.17
N PHE A 76 20.40 2.21 -10.88
CA PHE A 76 20.06 1.17 -11.85
C PHE A 76 19.52 -0.08 -11.14
N LYS A 77 20.19 -0.50 -10.07
CA LYS A 77 19.71 -1.64 -9.24
C LYS A 77 18.38 -1.33 -8.57
N VAL A 78 18.22 -0.12 -8.04
CA VAL A 78 16.95 0.32 -7.42
C VAL A 78 15.82 0.26 -8.45
N THR A 79 16.05 0.75 -9.67
CA THR A 79 15.04 0.71 -10.73
C THR A 79 14.62 -0.72 -11.05
N ASN A 80 15.58 -1.66 -11.16
CA ASN A 80 15.26 -3.06 -11.39
C ASN A 80 14.48 -3.69 -10.23
N GLN A 81 14.83 -3.37 -8.98
CA GLN A 81 14.07 -3.84 -7.81
C GLN A 81 12.64 -3.30 -7.80
N LEU A 82 12.46 -2.04 -8.17
CA LEU A 82 11.16 -1.40 -8.25
C LEU A 82 10.28 -2.05 -9.34
N LEU A 83 10.85 -2.33 -10.51
CA LEU A 83 10.16 -3.03 -11.59
C LEU A 83 9.73 -4.44 -11.18
N MET A 84 10.61 -5.23 -10.58
CA MET A 84 10.26 -6.57 -10.09
C MET A 84 9.14 -6.49 -9.04
N LEU A 85 9.23 -5.54 -8.11
CA LEU A 85 8.21 -5.39 -7.08
C LEU A 85 6.84 -4.98 -7.67
N LEU A 86 6.85 -4.15 -8.71
CA LEU A 86 5.63 -3.78 -9.44
C LEU A 86 5.04 -4.99 -10.18
N GLU A 87 5.87 -5.75 -10.90
CA GLU A 87 5.47 -6.98 -11.59
C GLU A 87 4.87 -8.00 -10.61
N ASP A 88 5.56 -8.29 -9.51
CA ASP A 88 5.08 -9.20 -8.45
C ASP A 88 3.73 -8.74 -7.87
N THR A 89 3.55 -7.42 -7.68
CA THR A 89 2.29 -6.87 -7.14
C THR A 89 1.14 -6.98 -8.15
N ILE A 90 1.42 -6.77 -9.45
CA ILE A 90 0.46 -6.94 -10.54
C ILE A 90 0.05 -8.41 -10.65
N ASP A 91 1.00 -9.33 -10.62
CA ASP A 91 0.75 -10.77 -10.68
C ASP A 91 -0.08 -11.23 -9.49
N GLU A 92 0.22 -10.75 -8.27
CA GLU A 92 -0.57 -11.04 -7.09
C GLU A 92 -2.01 -10.52 -7.23
N LEU A 93 -2.19 -9.31 -7.76
CA LEU A 93 -3.52 -8.77 -8.04
C LEU A 93 -4.25 -9.62 -9.08
N HIS A 94 -3.57 -10.01 -10.16
CA HIS A 94 -4.14 -10.81 -11.24
C HIS A 94 -4.66 -12.16 -10.75
N VAL A 95 -3.96 -12.81 -9.81
CA VAL A 95 -4.41 -14.06 -9.18
C VAL A 95 -5.73 -13.86 -8.41
N LEU A 96 -5.93 -12.70 -7.78
CA LEU A 96 -7.15 -12.41 -6.99
C LEU A 96 -8.28 -11.81 -7.83
N LYS A 97 -7.92 -11.06 -8.87
CA LYS A 97 -8.80 -10.34 -9.79
C LYS A 97 -8.19 -10.44 -11.19
N PRO A 98 -8.46 -11.53 -11.93
CA PRO A 98 -7.93 -11.71 -13.27
C PRO A 98 -8.34 -10.56 -14.17
N PHE A 99 -7.38 -10.02 -14.92
CA PHE A 99 -7.64 -9.11 -16.01
C PHE A 99 -8.25 -9.94 -17.15
N ASP A 100 -9.38 -9.49 -17.71
CA ASP A 100 -9.92 -10.08 -18.92
C ASP A 100 -9.14 -9.50 -20.10
N ASP A 101 -8.53 -10.35 -20.93
CA ASP A 101 -7.79 -9.93 -22.14
C ASP A 101 -8.67 -9.12 -23.11
N SER A 102 -10.00 -9.18 -22.96
CA SER A 102 -10.95 -8.38 -23.73
C SER A 102 -10.97 -6.88 -23.38
N ASP A 103 -10.35 -6.45 -22.28
CA ASP A 103 -10.24 -5.03 -21.87
C ASP A 103 -8.99 -4.33 -22.43
N LEU A 104 -8.06 -5.06 -23.05
CA LEU A 104 -6.94 -4.45 -23.75
C LEU A 104 -7.42 -3.89 -25.09
N PRO A 105 -7.27 -2.58 -25.38
CA PRO A 105 -7.52 -2.07 -26.71
C PRO A 105 -6.42 -2.59 -27.63
N VAL A 106 -6.62 -3.78 -28.18
CA VAL A 106 -5.85 -4.29 -29.32
C VAL A 106 -6.19 -3.34 -30.47
N LYS A 107 -5.42 -2.27 -30.60
CA LYS A 107 -5.30 -1.60 -31.89
C LYS A 107 -4.61 -2.63 -32.79
N GLU A 108 -5.42 -3.32 -33.58
CA GLU A 108 -4.97 -3.96 -34.80
C GLU A 108 -4.15 -2.91 -35.57
N ILE A 109 -2.82 -3.01 -35.48
CA ILE A 109 -1.93 -2.34 -36.41
C ILE A 109 -1.96 -3.21 -37.67
N LEU A 110 -2.91 -2.91 -38.55
CA LEU A 110 -2.87 -3.28 -39.97
C LEU A 110 -1.90 -2.35 -40.72
#